data_AF-A0A9K3DP05-F1
#
_entry.id   AF-A0A9K3DP05-F1
#
_cell.length_a   1.000
_cell.length_b   1.000
_cell.length_c   1.000
_cell.angle_alpha   90.00
_cell.angle_beta   90.00
_cell.angle_gamma   90.00
#
_symmetry.space_group_name_H-M   'P 1'
#
loop_
_entity.id
_entity.type
_entity.pdbx_description
1 polymer ?
#
loop_
_entity_poly.entity_id
_entity_poly.type
_entity_poly.pdbx_seq_one_letter_code
_entity_poly.pdbx_strand_id
1 'polypeptide(L)'
;MSSAGKSARSVKSASKFGIDDLTNVKSSRKKAPAASPSVSAPKAPIRGKGKKRKTSEDLQGFPLLRQQFLDYVNEKLAEIETYLGHVEDQESQIADLQQMGVLKDLKIADLEKELRATKDEAAQRLIDMDNEKQEITQDAKVSAAIAMYKIQLQMAEEDQGGDAGGDGAAEV
;
A
#
# COMPACT_ATOMS: atom_id res chain seq x y z
N MET A 1 -15.40 42.75 -11.86
CA MET A 1 -14.59 41.99 -10.88
C MET A 1 -15.32 40.68 -10.61
N SER A 2 -14.86 39.59 -11.23
CA SER A 2 -15.51 38.28 -11.19
C SER A 2 -15.00 37.48 -10.00
N SER A 3 -15.88 37.08 -9.08
CA SER A 3 -15.58 36.18 -7.97
C SER A 3 -15.93 34.73 -8.35
N ALA A 4 -14.95 33.98 -8.86
CA ALA A 4 -15.06 32.54 -9.06
C ALA A 4 -14.77 31.80 -7.74
N GLY A 5 -15.83 31.38 -7.07
CA GLY A 5 -15.76 30.59 -5.84
C GLY A 5 -15.41 29.13 -6.11
N LYS A 6 -14.20 28.75 -5.71
CA LYS A 6 -13.74 27.48 -5.13
C LYS A 6 -14.48 26.18 -5.52
N SER A 7 -13.77 25.41 -6.35
CA SER A 7 -13.87 23.96 -6.55
C SER A 7 -13.91 23.19 -5.21
N ALA A 8 -15.01 22.47 -4.98
CA ALA A 8 -15.10 21.41 -3.98
C ALA A 8 -15.37 20.08 -4.70
N ARG A 9 -14.34 19.51 -5.34
CA ARG A 9 -14.38 18.12 -5.80
C ARG A 9 -14.12 17.21 -4.60
N SER A 10 -15.20 16.88 -3.89
CA SER A 10 -15.26 15.74 -2.99
C SER A 10 -15.02 14.47 -3.82
N VAL A 11 -13.84 13.88 -3.70
CA VAL A 11 -13.54 12.57 -4.27
C VAL A 11 -14.15 11.54 -3.31
N LYS A 12 -15.44 11.24 -3.51
CA LYS A 12 -16.07 10.09 -2.87
C LYS A 12 -15.31 8.85 -3.32
N SER A 13 -14.55 8.26 -2.40
CA SER A 13 -13.89 6.97 -2.60
C SER A 13 -14.95 5.93 -2.93
N ALA A 14 -15.02 5.51 -4.19
CA ALA A 14 -15.77 4.35 -4.60
C ALA A 14 -14.99 3.07 -4.26
N SER A 15 -14.66 2.86 -2.97
CA SER A 15 -14.26 1.54 -2.50
C SER A 15 -15.51 0.86 -1.97
N LYS A 16 -16.00 -0.12 -2.73
CA LYS A 16 -17.20 -0.91 -2.41
C LYS A 16 -16.88 -2.11 -1.51
N PHE A 17 -15.65 -2.19 -1.00
CA PHE A 17 -15.19 -3.23 -0.09
C PHE A 17 -14.92 -2.62 1.28
N GLY A 18 -15.72 -3.05 2.26
CA GLY A 18 -15.56 -2.67 3.67
C GLY A 18 -14.73 -3.70 4.42
N ILE A 19 -14.14 -3.30 5.55
CA ILE A 19 -13.42 -4.21 6.45
C ILE A 19 -14.34 -5.37 6.91
N ASP A 20 -15.65 -5.16 6.92
CA ASP A 20 -16.66 -6.18 7.22
C ASP A 20 -16.63 -7.36 6.22
N ASP A 21 -16.22 -7.15 4.96
CA ASP A 21 -16.09 -8.23 3.96
C ASP A 21 -14.98 -9.23 4.32
N LEU A 22 -14.01 -8.83 5.14
CA LEU A 22 -12.89 -9.69 5.57
C LEU A 22 -13.29 -10.65 6.69
N THR A 23 -14.39 -10.39 7.40
CA THR A 23 -14.80 -11.19 8.57
C THR A 23 -15.63 -12.43 8.21
N ASN A 24 -16.12 -12.51 6.97
CA ASN A 24 -16.96 -13.61 6.48
C ASN A 24 -16.19 -14.68 5.67
N VAL A 25 -14.87 -14.57 5.56
CA VAL A 25 -14.03 -15.62 4.96
C VAL A 25 -13.88 -16.78 5.97
N LYS A 26 -14.95 -17.55 6.14
CA LYS A 26 -14.87 -18.88 6.74
C LYS A 26 -14.15 -19.79 5.75
N SER A 27 -12.87 -20.02 5.98
CA SER A 27 -12.12 -21.09 5.31
C SER A 27 -12.93 -22.38 5.42
N SER A 28 -13.41 -22.90 4.29
CA SER A 28 -14.09 -24.20 4.24
C SER A 28 -13.04 -25.28 4.48
N ARG A 29 -12.80 -25.57 5.76
CA ARG A 29 -11.96 -26.67 6.18
C ARG A 29 -12.61 -27.96 5.68
N LYS A 30 -11.97 -28.55 4.66
CA LYS A 30 -12.24 -29.88 4.10
C LYS A 30 -12.81 -30.84 5.15
N LYS A 31 -14.07 -31.26 4.98
CA LYS A 31 -14.48 -32.59 5.44
C LYS A 31 -14.12 -33.57 4.33
N ALA A 32 -13.37 -34.59 4.71
CA ALA A 32 -12.82 -35.64 3.86
C ALA A 32 -13.88 -36.29 2.95
N PRO A 33 -13.50 -36.75 1.74
CA PRO A 33 -14.39 -37.54 0.92
C PRO A 33 -14.59 -38.94 1.51
N ALA A 34 -15.83 -39.41 1.39
CA ALA A 34 -16.27 -40.81 1.36
C ALA A 34 -15.90 -41.71 2.55
N ALA A 35 -16.89 -41.95 3.42
CA ALA A 35 -17.03 -43.27 3.99
C ALA A 35 -17.12 -44.27 2.83
N SER A 36 -16.11 -45.13 2.70
CA SER A 36 -16.12 -46.25 1.77
C SER A 36 -17.36 -47.10 2.05
N PRO A 37 -18.20 -47.47 1.06
CA PRO A 37 -19.12 -48.57 1.28
C PRO A 37 -18.25 -49.81 1.49
N SER A 38 -18.23 -50.34 2.71
CA SER A 38 -17.66 -51.66 2.99
C SER A 38 -18.50 -52.67 2.23
N VAL A 39 -18.07 -53.03 1.02
CA VAL A 39 -18.67 -54.15 0.32
C VAL A 39 -18.22 -55.40 1.08
N SER A 40 -19.12 -55.92 1.90
CA SER A 40 -19.01 -57.24 2.50
C SER A 40 -18.58 -58.22 1.43
N ALA A 41 -17.43 -58.85 1.60
CA ALA A 41 -17.00 -59.94 0.75
C ALA A 41 -18.15 -60.98 0.64
N PRO A 42 -18.55 -61.39 -0.56
CA PRO A 42 -19.60 -62.39 -0.69
C PRO A 42 -19.05 -63.70 -0.14
N LYS A 43 -19.70 -64.21 0.91
CA LYS A 43 -19.44 -65.55 1.46
C LYS A 43 -19.53 -66.57 0.32
N ALA A 44 -18.44 -67.28 0.08
CA ALA A 44 -18.39 -68.37 -0.87
C ALA A 44 -19.49 -69.41 -0.56
N PRO A 45 -20.28 -69.87 -1.54
CA PRO A 45 -21.25 -70.94 -1.30
C PRO A 45 -20.49 -72.25 -1.08
N ILE A 46 -20.72 -72.85 0.08
CA ILE A 46 -20.21 -74.17 0.42
C ILE A 46 -20.81 -75.19 -0.57
N ARG A 47 -19.91 -75.99 -1.11
CA ARG A 47 -20.05 -76.97 -2.19
C ARG A 47 -21.19 -77.96 -1.95
N GLY A 48 -22.34 -77.73 -2.58
CA GLY A 48 -23.45 -78.69 -2.72
C GLY A 48 -23.51 -79.28 -4.14
N LYS A 49 -23.64 -80.61 -4.23
CA LYS A 49 -23.56 -81.38 -5.49
C LYS A 49 -24.68 -81.04 -6.49
N GLY A 50 -24.31 -81.06 -7.78
CA GLY A 50 -25.16 -81.53 -8.87
C GLY A 50 -26.24 -80.59 -9.41
N LYS A 51 -25.88 -79.72 -10.37
CA LYS A 51 -26.80 -79.29 -11.45
C LYS A 51 -25.97 -78.71 -12.61
N LYS A 52 -26.14 -79.23 -13.83
CA LYS A 52 -25.55 -78.62 -15.04
C LYS A 52 -26.08 -77.18 -15.13
N ARG A 53 -25.19 -76.20 -14.99
CA ARG A 53 -25.50 -74.78 -15.19
C ARG A 53 -24.90 -74.34 -16.53
N LYS A 54 -25.73 -73.64 -17.30
CA LYS A 54 -25.50 -73.24 -18.68
C LYS A 54 -24.24 -72.35 -18.77
N THR A 55 -23.35 -72.64 -19.70
CA THR A 55 -22.18 -71.83 -20.05
C THR A 55 -22.57 -70.63 -20.92
N SER A 56 -23.57 -69.84 -20.51
CA SER A 56 -24.05 -68.74 -21.35
C SER A 56 -24.47 -67.47 -20.61
N GLU A 57 -24.22 -67.36 -19.30
CA GLU A 57 -24.53 -66.14 -18.52
C GLU A 57 -23.33 -65.16 -18.49
N ASP A 58 -22.10 -65.67 -18.69
CA ASP A 58 -20.86 -64.90 -18.54
C ASP A 58 -20.51 -63.99 -19.74
N LEU A 59 -21.21 -64.06 -20.87
CA LEU A 59 -20.90 -63.25 -22.07
C LEU A 59 -21.75 -61.97 -22.17
N GLN A 60 -22.86 -61.86 -21.44
CA GLN A 60 -23.72 -60.65 -21.48
C GLN A 60 -23.24 -59.54 -20.52
N GLY A 61 -22.47 -59.89 -19.48
CA GLY A 61 -21.93 -58.91 -18.52
C GLY A 61 -20.73 -58.12 -19.06
N PHE A 62 -19.97 -58.68 -20.01
CA PHE A 62 -18.79 -58.01 -20.59
C PHE A 62 -19.12 -56.72 -21.35
N PRO A 63 -20.15 -56.70 -22.23
CA PRO A 63 -20.59 -55.46 -22.87
C PRO A 63 -21.00 -54.38 -21.86
N LEU A 64 -21.70 -54.76 -20.78
CA LEU A 64 -22.13 -53.84 -19.74
C LEU A 64 -20.95 -53.29 -18.92
N LEU A 65 -20.02 -54.16 -18.52
CA LEU A 65 -18.80 -53.77 -17.79
C LEU A 65 -17.93 -52.84 -18.64
N ARG A 66 -17.81 -53.12 -19.94
CA ARG A 66 -17.11 -52.25 -20.88
C ARG A 66 -17.76 -50.88 -20.96
N GLN A 67 -19.08 -50.82 -21.02
CA GLN A 67 -19.81 -49.54 -21.05
C GLN A 67 -19.62 -48.76 -19.74
N GLN A 68 -19.80 -49.40 -18.59
CA GLN A 68 -19.58 -48.77 -17.28
C GLN A 68 -18.15 -48.25 -17.10
N PHE A 69 -17.16 -48.99 -17.59
CA PHE A 69 -15.77 -48.54 -17.58
C PHE A 69 -15.57 -47.30 -18.45
N LEU A 70 -16.11 -47.29 -19.67
CA LEU A 70 -16.02 -46.13 -20.57
C LEU A 70 -16.73 -44.91 -19.99
N ASP A 71 -17.92 -45.09 -19.43
CA ASP A 71 -18.68 -44.01 -18.81
C ASP A 71 -17.90 -43.40 -17.62
N TYR A 72 -17.31 -44.25 -16.78
CA TYR A 72 -16.46 -43.81 -15.68
C TYR A 72 -15.21 -43.05 -16.15
N VAL A 73 -14.53 -43.56 -17.18
CA VAL A 73 -13.34 -42.88 -17.74
C VAL A 73 -13.72 -41.52 -18.32
N ASN A 74 -14.83 -41.44 -19.06
CA ASN A 74 -15.33 -40.19 -19.63
C ASN A 74 -15.71 -39.19 -18.52
N GLU A 75 -16.39 -39.65 -17.46
CA GLU A 75 -16.70 -38.82 -16.29
C GLU A 75 -15.42 -38.26 -15.65
N LYS A 76 -14.39 -39.11 -15.49
CA LYS A 76 -13.11 -38.67 -14.91
C LYS A 76 -12.31 -37.74 -15.81
N LEU A 77 -12.37 -37.92 -17.13
CA LEU A 77 -11.74 -36.98 -18.06
C LEU A 77 -12.42 -35.61 -18.01
N ALA A 78 -13.76 -35.56 -17.99
CA ALA A 78 -14.50 -34.31 -17.87
C ALA A 78 -14.22 -33.59 -16.53
N GLU A 79 -14.12 -34.35 -15.44
CA GLU A 79 -13.72 -33.81 -14.14
C GLU A 79 -12.30 -33.23 -14.18
N ILE A 80 -11.34 -33.91 -14.83
CA ILE A 80 -9.96 -33.43 -14.99
C ILE A 80 -9.91 -32.15 -15.83
N GLU A 81 -10.60 -32.10 -16.97
CA GLU A 81 -10.67 -30.91 -17.83
C GLU A 81 -11.21 -29.70 -17.07
N THR A 82 -12.23 -29.92 -16.23
CA THR A 82 -12.79 -28.88 -15.36
C THR A 82 -11.75 -28.39 -14.35
N TYR A 83 -11.01 -29.27 -13.69
CA TYR A 83 -9.95 -28.85 -12.76
C TYR A 83 -8.80 -28.13 -13.48
N LEU A 84 -8.44 -28.56 -14.69
CA LEU A 84 -7.39 -27.93 -15.48
C LEU A 84 -7.73 -26.47 -15.78
N GLY A 85 -8.96 -26.20 -16.24
CA GLY A 85 -9.42 -24.83 -16.51
C GLY A 85 -9.39 -23.95 -15.25
N HIS A 86 -9.79 -24.48 -14.09
CA HIS A 86 -9.67 -23.72 -12.83
C HIS A 86 -8.22 -23.40 -12.44
N VAL A 87 -7.27 -24.30 -12.74
CA VAL A 87 -5.85 -24.06 -12.46
C VAL A 87 -5.31 -22.97 -13.40
N GLU A 88 -5.65 -23.01 -14.68
CA GLU A 88 -5.27 -21.98 -15.65
C GLU A 88 -5.77 -20.58 -15.24
N ASP A 89 -7.03 -20.49 -14.80
CA ASP A 89 -7.61 -19.25 -14.27
C ASP A 89 -6.86 -18.75 -13.01
N GLN A 90 -6.49 -19.67 -12.12
CA GLN A 90 -5.72 -19.34 -10.91
C GLN A 90 -4.31 -18.86 -11.24
N GLU A 91 -3.63 -19.51 -12.18
CA GLU A 91 -2.30 -19.10 -12.65
C GLU A 91 -2.34 -17.70 -13.26
N SER A 92 -3.37 -17.39 -14.04
CA SER A 92 -3.61 -16.05 -14.57
C SER A 92 -3.78 -15.00 -13.46
N GLN A 93 -4.61 -15.28 -12.46
CA GLN A 93 -4.79 -14.39 -11.30
C GLN A 93 -3.50 -14.19 -10.49
N ILE A 94 -2.68 -15.23 -10.35
CA ILE A 94 -1.39 -15.15 -9.67
C ILE A 94 -0.44 -14.24 -10.45
N ALA A 95 -0.40 -14.34 -11.78
CA ALA A 95 0.42 -13.46 -12.62
C ALA A 95 0.01 -11.99 -12.49
N ASP A 96 -1.29 -11.70 -12.51
CA ASP A 96 -1.82 -10.34 -12.31
C ASP A 96 -1.45 -9.78 -10.93
N LEU A 97 -1.57 -10.60 -9.87
CA LEU A 97 -1.18 -10.19 -8.52
C LEU A 97 0.32 -9.92 -8.40
N GLN A 98 1.16 -10.73 -9.05
CA GLN A 98 2.60 -10.50 -9.10
C GLN A 98 2.93 -9.19 -9.82
N GLN A 99 2.30 -8.93 -10.97
CA GLN A 99 2.49 -7.67 -11.70
C GLN A 99 2.03 -6.46 -10.86
N MET A 100 0.90 -6.57 -10.17
CA MET A 100 0.42 -5.54 -9.25
C MET A 100 1.41 -5.31 -8.10
N GLY A 101 2.03 -6.37 -7.57
CA GLY A 101 3.10 -6.26 -6.57
C GLY A 101 4.26 -5.40 -7.04
N VAL A 102 4.79 -5.69 -8.24
CA VAL A 102 5.88 -4.92 -8.85
C VAL A 102 5.50 -3.46 -9.02
N LEU A 103 4.29 -3.17 -9.51
CA LEU A 103 3.81 -1.78 -9.69
C LEU A 103 3.69 -1.04 -8.36
N LYS A 104 3.26 -1.72 -7.28
CA LYS A 104 3.20 -1.14 -5.94
C LYS A 104 4.60 -0.83 -5.41
N ASP A 105 5.56 -1.73 -5.57
CA ASP A 105 6.93 -1.53 -5.13
C ASP A 105 7.58 -0.34 -5.86
N LEU A 106 7.37 -0.21 -7.17
CA LEU A 106 7.80 0.96 -7.94
C LEU A 106 7.18 2.25 -7.40
N LYS A 107 5.87 2.24 -7.11
CA LYS A 107 5.19 3.43 -6.58
C LYS A 107 5.69 3.80 -5.18
N ILE A 108 6.00 2.81 -4.34
CA ILE A 108 6.60 3.03 -3.02
C ILE A 108 7.97 3.68 -3.18
N ALA A 109 8.83 3.16 -4.06
CA ALA A 109 10.15 3.72 -4.30
C ALA A 109 10.09 5.18 -4.78
N ASP A 110 9.15 5.51 -5.67
CA ASP A 110 8.94 6.88 -6.13
C ASP A 110 8.51 7.81 -4.98
N LEU A 111 7.55 7.36 -4.15
CA LEU A 111 7.08 8.14 -3.00
C LEU A 111 8.18 8.33 -1.94
N GLU A 112 9.00 7.31 -1.69
CA GLU A 112 10.15 7.41 -0.78
C GLU A 112 11.19 8.40 -1.29
N LYS A 113 11.43 8.44 -2.60
CA LYS A 113 12.32 9.41 -3.25
C LYS A 113 11.79 10.84 -3.11
N GLU A 114 10.50 11.06 -3.38
CA GLU A 114 9.86 12.37 -3.24
C GLU A 114 9.85 12.85 -1.77
N LEU A 115 9.59 11.94 -0.83
CA LEU A 115 9.68 12.22 0.60
C LEU A 115 11.09 12.63 1.02
N ARG A 116 12.12 11.98 0.48
CA ARG A 116 13.52 12.36 0.78
C ARG A 116 13.85 13.73 0.19
N ALA A 117 13.47 13.99 -1.06
CA ALA A 117 13.71 15.29 -1.70
C ALA A 117 13.03 16.44 -0.97
N THR A 118 11.77 16.27 -0.57
CA THR A 118 11.02 17.28 0.20
C THR A 118 11.61 17.52 1.59
N LYS A 119 12.11 16.47 2.24
CA LYS A 119 12.83 16.59 3.52
C LYS A 119 14.13 17.38 3.37
N ASP A 120 14.91 17.09 2.34
CA ASP A 120 16.18 17.78 2.07
C ASP A 120 15.93 19.25 1.72
N GLU A 121 14.90 19.55 0.92
CA GLU A 121 14.49 20.92 0.60
C GLU A 121 14.02 21.69 1.83
N ALA A 122 13.25 21.05 2.72
CA ALA A 122 12.81 21.67 3.97
C ALA A 122 13.99 21.93 4.93
N ALA A 123 14.95 21.01 5.01
CA ALA A 123 16.17 21.20 5.80
C ALA A 123 17.02 22.36 5.26
N GLN A 124 17.18 22.45 3.94
CA GLN A 124 17.90 23.55 3.31
C GLN A 124 17.23 24.90 3.57
N ARG A 125 15.89 24.98 3.43
CA ARG A 125 15.15 26.21 3.74
C ARG A 125 15.33 26.67 5.19
N LEU A 126 15.40 25.74 6.15
CA LEU A 126 15.65 26.10 7.55
C LEU A 126 17.06 26.67 7.76
N ILE A 127 18.06 26.12 7.07
CA ILE A 127 19.44 26.63 7.10
C ILE A 127 19.48 28.03 6.50
N ASP A 128 18.86 28.23 5.34
CA ASP A 128 18.83 29.52 4.65
C ASP A 128 18.16 30.60 5.51
N MET A 129 17.03 30.27 6.15
CA MET A 129 16.35 31.18 7.07
C MET A 129 17.19 31.52 8.30
N ASP A 130 17.93 30.56 8.87
CA ASP A 130 18.78 30.84 10.02
C ASP A 130 19.95 31.76 9.64
N ASN A 131 20.56 31.52 8.47
CA ASN A 131 21.61 32.38 7.92
C ASN A 131 21.09 33.81 7.67
N GLU A 132 19.95 33.97 7.01
CA GLU A 132 19.33 35.28 6.75
C GLU A 132 19.03 36.02 8.07
N LYS A 133 18.50 35.31 9.06
CA LYS A 133 18.23 35.89 10.38
C LYS A 133 19.53 36.35 11.07
N GLN A 134 20.62 35.58 10.97
CA GLN A 134 21.91 35.95 11.53
C GLN A 134 22.46 37.21 10.86
N GLU A 135 22.37 37.30 9.52
CA GLU A 135 22.79 38.46 8.73
C GLU A 135 22.02 39.72 9.12
N ILE A 136 20.68 39.67 9.14
CA ILE A 136 19.83 40.78 9.56
C ILE A 136 20.17 41.25 10.98
N THR A 137 20.42 40.29 11.89
CA THR A 137 20.77 40.60 13.28
C THR A 137 22.12 41.30 13.37
N GLN A 138 23.09 40.90 12.55
CA GLN A 138 24.40 41.53 12.51
C GLN A 138 24.31 42.95 11.93
N ASP A 139 23.59 43.14 10.84
CA ASP A 139 23.37 44.46 10.23
C ASP A 139 22.66 45.43 11.17
N ALA A 140 21.68 44.95 11.94
CA ALA A 140 21.02 45.74 12.97
C ALA A 140 22.00 46.19 14.07
N LYS A 141 22.92 45.31 14.51
CA LYS A 141 23.96 45.65 15.48
C LYS A 141 24.92 46.72 14.95
N VAL A 142 25.35 46.58 13.69
CA VAL A 142 26.23 47.57 13.03
C VAL A 142 25.52 48.92 12.92
N SER A 143 24.26 48.91 12.48
CA SER A 143 23.45 50.14 12.36
C SER A 143 23.25 50.84 13.70
N ALA A 144 22.98 50.07 14.77
CA ALA A 144 22.87 50.60 16.13
C ALA A 144 24.20 51.22 16.60
N ALA A 145 25.33 50.56 16.34
CA ALA A 145 26.65 51.08 16.68
C ALA A 145 26.96 52.42 15.96
N ILE A 146 26.63 52.52 14.67
CA ILE A 146 26.78 53.76 13.89
C ILE A 146 25.91 54.87 14.48
N ALA A 147 24.65 54.56 14.82
CA ALA A 147 23.74 55.55 15.41
C ALA A 147 24.24 56.05 16.77
N MET A 148 24.70 55.14 17.63
CA MET A 148 25.28 55.50 18.93
C MET A 148 26.52 56.39 18.77
N TYR A 149 27.42 56.06 17.84
CA TYR A 149 28.62 56.86 17.58
C TYR A 149 28.27 58.27 17.08
N LYS A 150 27.26 58.39 16.20
CA LYS A 150 26.75 59.70 15.75
C LYS A 150 26.21 60.54 16.90
N ILE A 151 25.44 59.94 17.81
CA ILE A 151 24.91 60.64 19.00
C ILE A 151 26.06 61.09 19.91
N GLN A 152 27.07 60.25 20.14
CA GLN A 152 28.24 60.62 20.95
C GLN A 152 29.01 61.80 20.37
N LEU A 153 29.19 61.84 19.04
CA LEU A 153 29.82 62.97 18.37
C LEU A 153 29.00 64.25 18.52
N GLN A 154 27.67 64.18 18.35
CA GLN A 154 26.78 65.33 18.53
C GLN A 154 26.83 65.89 19.96
N MET A 155 26.79 65.03 20.98
CA MET A 155 26.92 65.47 22.37
C MET A 155 28.28 66.12 22.66
N ALA A 156 29.36 65.60 22.09
CA ALA A 156 30.70 66.17 22.25
C ALA A 156 30.85 67.54 21.54
N GLU A 157 30.13 67.78 20.45
CA GLU A 157 30.04 69.10 19.79
C GLU A 157 29.19 70.09 20.61
N GLU A 158 28.08 69.63 21.20
CA GLU A 158 27.22 70.46 22.06
C GLU A 158 27.92 70.90 23.36
N ASP A 159 28.70 70.01 24.00
CA ASP A 159 29.50 70.34 25.20
C ASP A 159 30.61 71.38 24.93
N GLN A 160 31.05 71.55 23.68
CA GLN A 160 32.05 72.57 23.30
C GLN A 160 31.42 73.92 22.88
N GLY A 161 30.11 73.97 22.65
CA GLY A 161 29.39 75.19 22.22
C GLY A 161 28.86 76.07 23.35
N GLY A 162 29.07 75.70 24.62
CA GLY A 162 28.44 76.32 25.79
C GLY A 162 29.25 77.39 26.54
N ASP A 163 30.52 77.63 26.21
CA ASP A 163 31.38 78.61 26.90
C ASP A 163 31.78 79.79 25.99
N ALA A 164 30.78 80.62 25.66
CA ALA A 164 31.01 81.97 25.16
C ALA A 164 29.90 82.88 25.70
N GLY A 165 29.83 82.99 27.02
CA GLY A 165 28.76 83.69 27.71
C GLY A 165 29.14 84.31 29.05
N GLY A 166 30.16 85.17 29.04
CA GLY A 166 30.25 86.30 29.98
C GLY A 166 31.27 86.18 31.11
N ASP A 167 32.22 87.10 31.17
CA ASP A 167 32.19 88.18 32.17
C ASP A 167 33.26 89.24 31.82
N GLY A 168 32.96 90.51 32.10
CA GLY A 168 33.84 91.63 31.74
C GLY A 168 33.21 93.00 31.84
N ALA A 169 32.35 93.22 32.84
CA ALA A 169 32.14 94.57 33.36
C ALA A 169 33.40 95.01 34.13
N ALA A 170 34.15 95.99 33.60
CA ALA A 170 35.16 96.72 34.36
C ALA A 170 35.40 98.11 33.76
N GLU A 171 34.84 99.09 34.47
CA GLU A 171 35.34 100.44 34.79
C GLU A 171 36.03 101.38 33.77
N VAL A 172 35.60 102.64 33.91
CA VAL A 172 36.11 103.97 33.49
C VAL A 172 35.72 104.49 32.11
#